data_AF-A0A318IG60-F1
#
_entry.id   AF-A0A318IG60-F1
#
_cell.length_a   1.000
_cell.length_b   1.000
_cell.length_c   1.000
_cell.angle_alpha   90.00
_cell.angle_beta   90.00
_cell.angle_gamma   90.00
#
_symmetry.space_group_name_H-M   'P 1'
#
loop_
_entity.id
_entity.type
_entity.pdbx_description
1 polymer ?
#
loop_
_entity_poly.entity_id
_entity_poly.type
_entity_poly.pdbx_seq_one_letter_code
_entity_poly.pdbx_strand_id
1 'polypeptide(L)'
;MNRRTFMMKNRLDQLCVDGVNYSVQPDNEIWYTTIDNNKSDAAAILTGYGVDNDIKILEHVFENGIWKVKADRPIVYIPGNYIRTATNIVSISLPGRVIRLGPWSMGNSRHIQETPNLRTVILSSVPKLFHSDFPPFQMGDLDIYIPKEGLEEFTSKEISKNPSNRVHEWGNPEPQLNIVDPYARQTLERLYNGKMSMANVLRITTLNSTFSSPQLRTFEELKYFTNVTSMYRTFSPCINLGGTITVPARVKSVSVVCFFQTQLEGIEFLAQDFKWSAMCIRQCKNLRWVKIHSVEPPQKIDTNQLKFDFDIGNDTWKLYVPDASVEKYKSDNNFSNLGERIRPMSEFKE
;
A
#
# COMPACT_ATOMS: atom_id res chain seq x y z
N MET A 1 43.30 2.46 -12.89
CA MET A 1 42.80 3.47 -11.93
C MET A 1 41.39 3.05 -11.53
N ASN A 2 41.28 2.20 -10.50
CA ASN A 2 40.02 1.58 -10.10
C ASN A 2 39.22 2.56 -9.23
N ARG A 3 38.19 3.20 -9.81
CA ARG A 3 37.18 3.92 -9.03
C ARG A 3 36.28 2.89 -8.35
N ARG A 4 36.67 2.51 -7.13
CA ARG A 4 35.75 1.94 -6.14
C ARG A 4 34.68 2.99 -5.87
N THR A 5 33.48 2.76 -6.37
CA THR A 5 32.29 3.52 -5.96
C THR A 5 32.07 3.23 -4.48
N PHE A 6 32.42 4.19 -3.64
CA PHE A 6 31.99 4.24 -2.24
C PHE A 6 30.46 4.35 -2.24
N MET A 7 29.75 3.22 -2.19
CA MET A 7 28.39 3.21 -1.70
C MET A 7 28.49 3.29 -0.18
N MET A 8 28.34 4.51 0.36
CA MET A 8 27.91 4.65 1.75
C MET A 8 26.52 4.04 1.84
N LYS A 9 26.44 2.73 2.11
CA LYS A 9 25.27 2.13 2.77
C LYS A 9 25.18 2.82 4.12
N ASN A 10 24.29 3.79 4.25
CA ASN A 10 24.03 4.36 5.56
C ASN A 10 23.38 3.26 6.39
N ARG A 11 23.85 3.06 7.62
CA ARG A 11 23.23 2.14 8.60
C ARG A 11 21.77 2.52 8.95
N LEU A 12 21.26 3.62 8.38
CA LEU A 12 19.88 4.09 8.45
C LEU A 12 18.99 3.51 7.34
N ASP A 13 19.53 2.82 6.33
CA ASP A 13 18.79 2.20 5.22
C ASP A 13 18.11 0.87 5.61
N GLN A 14 18.07 0.55 6.90
CA GLN A 14 17.53 -0.69 7.43
C GLN A 14 16.41 -0.35 8.44
N LEU A 15 15.32 -1.12 8.42
CA LEU A 15 14.28 -1.18 9.48
C LEU A 15 13.10 -0.18 9.42
N CYS A 16 12.52 0.06 8.24
CA CYS A 16 11.26 0.81 8.13
C CYS A 16 10.04 -0.13 8.07
N VAL A 17 9.03 0.11 8.92
CA VAL A 17 7.67 -0.46 8.78
C VAL A 17 6.74 0.69 8.43
N ASP A 18 5.92 0.57 7.37
CA ASP A 18 5.07 1.65 6.86
C ASP A 18 5.83 2.96 6.55
N GLY A 19 7.11 2.83 6.16
CA GLY A 19 8.01 3.96 5.94
C GLY A 19 8.48 4.68 7.21
N VAL A 20 8.23 4.14 8.40
CA VAL A 20 8.72 4.68 9.68
C VAL A 20 9.92 3.86 10.12
N ASN A 21 11.06 4.53 10.34
CA ASN A 21 12.24 3.87 10.91
C ASN A 21 12.04 3.69 12.42
N TYR A 22 11.67 2.48 12.86
CA TYR A 22 11.49 2.17 14.28
C TYR A 22 12.80 1.83 15.00
N SER A 23 13.93 1.69 14.27
CA SER A 23 15.23 1.36 14.89
C SER A 23 15.84 2.52 15.67
N VAL A 24 15.31 3.71 15.43
CA VAL A 24 15.67 4.94 16.14
C VAL A 24 14.65 5.31 17.22
N GLN A 25 13.68 4.43 17.52
CA GLN A 25 12.71 4.65 18.59
C GLN A 25 13.44 4.74 19.94
N PRO A 26 13.35 5.87 20.67
CA PRO A 26 13.93 5.98 22.00
C PRO A 26 13.27 5.03 23.00
N ASP A 27 14.04 4.55 23.97
CA ASP A 27 13.55 3.56 24.93
C ASP A 27 12.41 4.07 25.85
N ASN A 28 12.22 5.38 25.93
CA ASN A 28 11.18 6.05 26.71
C ASN A 28 9.97 6.47 25.86
N GLU A 29 9.87 6.03 24.61
CA GLU A 29 8.78 6.43 23.72
C GLU A 29 7.96 5.25 23.21
N ILE A 30 6.64 5.41 23.12
CA ILE A 30 5.73 4.55 22.37
C ILE A 30 5.21 5.31 21.16
N TRP A 31 5.29 4.69 19.99
CA TRP A 31 4.84 5.30 18.74
C TRP A 31 3.60 4.57 18.22
N TYR A 32 2.62 5.28 17.67
CA TYR A 32 1.42 4.65 17.12
C TYR A 32 0.75 5.50 16.04
N THR A 33 -0.11 4.86 15.24
CA THR A 33 -0.97 5.53 14.26
C THR A 33 -2.44 5.23 14.53
N THR A 34 -3.34 6.09 14.05
CA THR A 34 -4.78 5.95 14.22
C THR A 34 -5.52 6.06 12.90
N ILE A 35 -6.72 5.47 12.83
CA ILE A 35 -7.58 5.52 11.63
C ILE A 35 -8.03 6.94 11.28
N ASP A 36 -8.06 7.84 12.25
CA ASP A 36 -8.69 9.15 12.19
C ASP A 36 -7.69 10.30 12.45
N ASN A 37 -6.41 9.98 12.60
CA ASN A 37 -5.35 10.89 13.06
C ASN A 37 -5.60 11.52 14.44
N ASN A 38 -6.63 11.11 15.18
CA ASN A 38 -6.87 11.61 16.53
C ASN A 38 -5.97 10.89 17.53
N LYS A 39 -5.68 11.59 18.63
CA LYS A 39 -4.94 11.07 19.77
C LYS A 39 -5.70 9.91 20.42
N SER A 40 -4.99 8.92 20.95
CA SER A 40 -5.56 7.82 21.72
C SER A 40 -4.93 7.81 23.11
N ASP A 41 -5.68 8.24 24.12
CA ASP A 41 -5.18 8.33 25.50
C ASP A 41 -4.80 6.96 26.08
N ALA A 42 -5.37 5.87 25.55
CA ALA A 42 -5.01 4.50 25.93
C ALA A 42 -3.50 4.23 25.78
N ALA A 43 -2.85 4.79 24.74
CA ALA A 43 -1.41 4.65 24.53
C ALA A 43 -0.55 5.40 25.57
N ALA A 44 -1.14 6.23 26.43
CA ALA A 44 -0.46 6.94 27.51
C ALA A 44 -0.67 6.28 28.89
N ILE A 45 -1.54 5.27 28.99
CA ILE A 45 -1.85 4.60 30.26
C ILE A 45 -0.83 3.48 30.49
N LEU A 46 0.30 3.82 31.11
CA LEU A 46 1.39 2.88 31.44
C LEU A 46 1.34 2.36 32.88
N THR A 47 0.32 2.75 33.65
CA THR A 47 0.14 2.37 35.05
C THR A 47 -0.79 1.16 35.19
N GLY A 48 -0.74 0.48 36.34
CA GLY A 48 -1.54 -0.71 36.62
C GLY A 48 -0.81 -1.78 37.44
N TYR A 49 -1.27 -3.02 37.33
CA TYR A 49 -0.70 -4.15 38.06
C TYR A 49 0.58 -4.70 37.40
N GLY A 50 1.65 -4.82 38.19
CA GLY A 50 2.93 -5.40 37.76
C GLY A 50 3.72 -4.52 36.78
N VAL A 51 3.52 -3.21 36.83
CA VAL A 51 4.24 -2.21 36.02
C VAL A 51 4.87 -1.14 36.93
N ASP A 52 5.70 -0.28 36.35
CA ASP A 52 6.22 0.90 37.03
C ASP A 52 5.10 1.96 37.11
N ASN A 53 4.52 2.15 38.30
CA ASN A 53 3.46 3.13 38.51
C ASN A 53 3.98 4.55 38.73
N ASP A 54 5.30 4.73 38.90
CA ASP A 54 5.91 6.05 39.09
C ASP A 54 6.33 6.69 37.76
N ILE A 55 6.16 5.97 36.64
CA ILE A 55 6.42 6.48 35.29
C ILE A 55 5.48 7.66 34.98
N LYS A 56 6.05 8.72 34.42
CA LYS A 56 5.30 9.94 34.07
C LYS A 56 5.31 10.15 32.57
N ILE A 57 4.14 10.42 32.01
CA ILE A 57 4.03 10.88 30.63
C ILE A 57 4.39 12.36 30.58
N LEU A 58 5.46 12.68 29.87
CA LEU A 58 5.94 14.05 29.69
C LEU A 58 5.22 14.72 28.52
N GLU A 59 5.10 13.98 27.41
CA GLU A 59 4.58 14.52 26.17
C GLU A 59 3.75 13.48 25.40
N HIS A 60 2.78 13.98 24.64
CA HIS A 60 1.97 13.17 23.73
C HIS A 60 1.79 13.96 22.43
N VAL A 61 2.72 13.79 21.50
CA VAL A 61 2.89 14.67 20.34
C VAL A 61 2.63 13.95 19.03
N PHE A 62 2.14 14.68 18.03
CA PHE A 62 1.98 14.18 16.67
C PHE A 62 3.08 14.76 15.78
N GLU A 63 3.94 13.90 15.24
CA GLU A 63 5.09 14.29 14.43
C GLU A 63 5.21 13.36 13.22
N ASN A 64 5.31 13.93 12.02
CA ASN A 64 5.55 13.19 10.77
C ASN A 64 4.54 12.04 10.51
N GLY A 65 3.28 12.23 10.89
CA GLY A 65 2.22 11.24 10.68
C GLY A 65 2.11 10.18 11.79
N ILE A 66 2.79 10.36 12.92
CA ILE A 66 2.88 9.38 14.01
C ILE A 66 2.62 10.07 15.34
N TRP A 67 1.81 9.46 16.19
CA TRP A 67 1.69 9.86 17.58
C TRP A 67 2.82 9.24 18.41
N LYS A 68 3.47 10.05 19.25
CA LYS A 68 4.53 9.65 20.16
C LYS A 68 4.15 9.99 21.59
N VAL A 69 4.13 8.98 22.44
CA VAL A 69 4.00 9.12 23.88
C VAL A 69 5.40 9.06 24.47
N LYS A 70 5.83 10.13 25.13
CA LYS A 70 7.16 10.23 25.74
C LYS A 70 7.05 10.15 27.25
N ALA A 71 7.75 9.20 27.85
CA ALA A 71 7.84 9.04 29.29
C ALA A 71 9.11 9.69 29.86
N ASP A 72 9.11 9.94 31.17
CA ASP A 72 10.26 10.50 31.91
C ASP A 72 11.45 9.54 32.04
N ARG A 73 11.22 8.25 31.78
CA ARG A 73 12.19 7.17 31.87
C ARG A 73 11.90 6.07 30.86
N PRO A 74 12.85 5.15 30.60
CA PRO A 74 12.62 4.02 29.72
C PRO A 74 11.39 3.20 30.08
N ILE A 75 10.64 2.79 29.07
CA ILE A 75 9.43 1.97 29.23
C ILE A 75 9.86 0.50 29.24
N VAL A 76 9.63 -0.17 30.37
CA VAL A 76 10.10 -1.54 30.61
C VAL A 76 8.93 -2.54 30.69
N TYR A 77 7.78 -2.09 31.17
CA TYR A 77 6.60 -2.92 31.43
C TYR A 77 5.37 -2.33 30.75
N ILE A 78 4.64 -3.14 29.99
CA ILE A 78 3.35 -2.76 29.40
C ILE A 78 2.22 -3.37 30.25
N PRO A 79 1.20 -2.59 30.66
CA PRO A 79 0.13 -3.09 31.52
C PRO A 79 -0.79 -4.08 30.81
N GLY A 80 -1.57 -4.84 31.60
CA GLY A 80 -2.64 -5.67 31.07
C GLY A 80 -3.77 -4.81 30.48
N ASN A 81 -4.44 -5.30 29.44
CA ASN A 81 -5.48 -4.59 28.70
C ASN A 81 -5.06 -3.24 28.07
N TYR A 82 -3.76 -2.94 28.00
CA TYR A 82 -3.20 -1.65 27.60
C TYR A 82 -3.94 -0.91 26.47
N ILE A 83 -3.87 -1.41 25.23
CA ILE A 83 -4.61 -0.84 24.09
C ILE A 83 -5.79 -1.72 23.68
N ARG A 84 -6.21 -2.65 24.55
CA ARG A 84 -7.25 -3.64 24.20
C ARG A 84 -8.56 -2.98 23.79
N THR A 85 -8.92 -1.86 24.40
CA THR A 85 -10.16 -1.12 24.12
C THR A 85 -9.93 0.15 23.28
N ALA A 86 -8.72 0.32 22.74
CA ALA A 86 -8.39 1.46 21.90
C ALA A 86 -8.92 1.21 20.48
N THR A 87 -10.13 1.68 20.21
CA THR A 87 -10.82 1.38 18.95
C THR A 87 -10.18 2.08 17.75
N ASN A 88 -9.45 3.19 17.94
CA ASN A 88 -8.90 4.00 16.86
C ASN A 88 -7.45 3.67 16.48
N ILE A 89 -6.71 2.90 17.29
CA ILE A 89 -5.30 2.56 17.01
C ILE A 89 -5.22 1.54 15.86
N VAL A 90 -4.31 1.78 14.91
CA VAL A 90 -4.05 0.93 13.73
C VAL A 90 -2.71 0.21 13.84
N SER A 91 -1.68 0.93 14.27
CA SER A 91 -0.35 0.37 14.51
C SER A 91 0.23 0.91 15.80
N ILE A 92 1.06 0.11 16.47
CA ILE A 92 1.79 0.51 17.68
C ILE A 92 3.21 -0.08 17.68
N SER A 93 4.19 0.69 18.13
CA SER A 93 5.58 0.29 18.30
C SER A 93 6.01 0.39 19.76
N LEU A 94 6.64 -0.67 20.24
CA LEU A 94 7.17 -0.77 21.59
C LEU A 94 8.71 -0.66 21.60
N PRO A 95 9.28 0.12 22.54
CA PRO A 95 10.73 0.36 22.60
C PRO A 95 11.54 -0.85 23.05
N GLY A 96 12.86 -0.80 22.84
CA GLY A 96 13.77 -1.95 22.96
C GLY A 96 13.92 -2.47 24.39
N ARG A 97 13.65 -1.63 25.39
CA ARG A 97 13.68 -2.02 26.81
C ARG A 97 12.40 -2.65 27.34
N VAL A 98 11.35 -2.81 26.53
CA VAL A 98 10.15 -3.53 26.97
C VAL A 98 10.46 -5.01 27.14
N ILE A 99 10.46 -5.48 28.40
CA ILE A 99 10.72 -6.89 28.73
C ILE A 99 9.44 -7.65 29.10
N ARG A 100 8.37 -6.94 29.47
CA ARG A 100 7.11 -7.56 29.91
C ARG A 100 5.91 -7.00 29.16
N LEU A 101 5.07 -7.91 28.69
CA LEU A 101 3.72 -7.59 28.21
C LEU A 101 2.68 -8.16 29.16
N GLY A 102 1.75 -7.31 29.59
CA GLY A 102 0.63 -7.71 30.42
C GLY A 102 -0.41 -8.56 29.67
N PRO A 103 -1.30 -9.24 30.41
CA PRO A 103 -2.40 -10.02 29.82
C PRO A 103 -3.23 -9.20 28.82
N TRP A 104 -3.44 -9.77 27.62
CA TRP A 104 -4.24 -9.16 26.54
C TRP A 104 -3.86 -7.71 26.20
N SER A 105 -2.60 -7.31 26.43
CA SER A 105 -2.18 -5.91 26.26
C SER A 105 -2.40 -5.38 24.84
N MET A 106 -2.31 -6.26 23.84
CA MET A 106 -2.55 -5.99 22.43
C MET A 106 -3.82 -6.68 21.93
N GLY A 107 -4.81 -6.87 22.82
CA GLY A 107 -6.15 -7.34 22.48
C GLY A 107 -6.42 -8.82 22.67
N ASN A 108 -7.69 -9.12 22.93
CA ASN A 108 -8.19 -10.47 23.21
C ASN A 108 -9.01 -11.02 22.04
N SER A 109 -9.89 -10.19 21.48
CA SER A 109 -10.77 -10.57 20.36
C SER A 109 -10.98 -9.40 19.41
N ARG A 110 -11.22 -9.69 18.13
CA ARG A 110 -11.54 -8.67 17.13
C ARG A 110 -13.02 -8.27 17.24
N HIS A 111 -13.36 -7.55 18.31
CA HIS A 111 -14.71 -7.06 18.61
C HIS A 111 -14.80 -5.53 18.49
N ILE A 112 -15.98 -4.99 18.18
CA ILE A 112 -16.19 -3.55 17.95
C ILE A 112 -15.87 -2.68 19.18
N GLN A 113 -15.98 -3.25 20.38
CA GLN A 113 -15.68 -2.58 21.66
C GLN A 113 -14.21 -2.78 22.12
N GLU A 114 -13.43 -3.59 21.41
CA GLU A 114 -12.01 -3.78 21.69
C GLU A 114 -11.16 -2.90 20.74
N THR A 115 -10.12 -3.44 20.12
CA THR A 115 -9.27 -2.73 19.17
C THR A 115 -9.44 -3.34 17.77
N PRO A 116 -10.64 -3.19 17.16
CA PRO A 116 -10.96 -3.84 15.89
C PRO A 116 -10.08 -3.35 14.74
N ASN A 117 -9.41 -2.21 14.91
CA ASN A 117 -8.57 -1.56 13.90
C ASN A 117 -7.08 -1.84 14.05
N LEU A 118 -6.61 -2.44 15.16
CA LEU A 118 -5.21 -2.82 15.27
C LEU A 118 -4.89 -3.87 14.20
N ARG A 119 -3.86 -3.59 13.42
CA ARG A 119 -3.30 -4.46 12.38
C ARG A 119 -1.83 -4.73 12.63
N THR A 120 -1.08 -3.74 13.08
CA THR A 120 0.37 -3.83 13.13
C THR A 120 0.91 -3.63 14.55
N VAL A 121 1.76 -4.54 15.01
CA VAL A 121 2.55 -4.36 16.24
C VAL A 121 4.02 -4.45 15.91
N ILE A 122 4.79 -3.42 16.21
CA ILE A 122 6.24 -3.39 16.05
C ILE A 122 6.89 -3.54 17.42
N LEU A 123 7.83 -4.49 17.54
CA LEU A 123 8.55 -4.75 18.77
C LEU A 123 10.02 -4.47 18.54
N SER A 124 10.59 -3.57 19.34
CA SER A 124 12.02 -3.27 19.22
C SER A 124 12.94 -4.36 19.81
N SER A 125 12.36 -5.28 20.57
CA SER A 125 13.02 -6.45 21.17
C SER A 125 11.99 -7.53 21.49
N VAL A 126 12.45 -8.75 21.78
CA VAL A 126 11.57 -9.85 22.19
C VAL A 126 11.17 -9.68 23.66
N PRO A 127 9.87 -9.55 23.99
CA PRO A 127 9.42 -9.54 25.38
C PRO A 127 9.73 -10.89 26.04
N LYS A 128 10.31 -10.83 27.25
CA LYS A 128 10.75 -12.00 28.00
C LYS A 128 9.68 -12.55 28.94
N LEU A 129 8.77 -11.68 29.38
CA LEU A 129 7.77 -11.97 30.40
C LEU A 129 6.36 -11.70 29.86
N PHE A 130 5.48 -12.69 29.94
CA PHE A 130 4.05 -12.57 29.62
C PHE A 130 3.29 -13.69 30.33
N HIS A 131 1.96 -13.57 30.40
CA HIS A 131 1.10 -14.60 30.97
C HIS A 131 0.69 -15.61 29.89
N SER A 132 1.10 -16.88 30.01
CA SER A 132 0.88 -17.91 28.98
C SER A 132 -0.60 -18.24 28.73
N ASP A 133 -1.43 -18.14 29.77
CA ASP A 133 -2.88 -18.40 29.66
C ASP A 133 -3.63 -17.20 29.07
N PHE A 134 -3.03 -16.02 29.12
CA PHE A 134 -3.62 -14.76 28.66
C PHE A 134 -2.60 -14.00 27.78
N PRO A 135 -2.19 -14.59 26.64
CA PRO A 135 -1.13 -14.02 25.83
C PRO A 135 -1.51 -12.63 25.30
N PRO A 136 -0.51 -11.76 25.09
CA PRO A 136 -0.76 -10.37 24.75
C PRO A 136 -1.36 -10.16 23.35
N PHE A 137 -1.19 -11.10 22.41
CA PHE A 137 -1.58 -10.99 21.00
C PHE A 137 -2.72 -11.94 20.59
N GLN A 138 -3.85 -11.96 21.29
CA GLN A 138 -4.90 -12.97 21.01
C GLN A 138 -5.92 -12.60 19.92
N MET A 139 -6.06 -11.32 19.56
CA MET A 139 -7.19 -10.88 18.72
C MET A 139 -7.25 -11.50 17.32
N GLY A 140 -6.12 -11.97 16.77
CA GLY A 140 -6.02 -12.48 15.40
C GLY A 140 -5.75 -11.41 14.34
N ASP A 141 -5.38 -11.83 13.13
CA ASP A 141 -5.07 -10.98 11.97
C ASP A 141 -4.07 -9.84 12.24
N LEU A 142 -3.12 -10.04 13.16
CA LEU A 142 -2.04 -9.09 13.43
C LEU A 142 -0.82 -9.38 12.56
N ASP A 143 -0.21 -8.32 12.03
CA ASP A 143 1.16 -8.32 11.53
C ASP A 143 2.09 -7.87 12.67
N ILE A 144 2.87 -8.81 13.20
CA ILE A 144 3.78 -8.58 14.34
C ILE A 144 5.22 -8.55 13.82
N TYR A 145 5.89 -7.42 13.96
CA TYR A 145 7.27 -7.23 13.52
C TYR A 145 8.22 -7.41 14.71
N ILE A 146 9.15 -8.36 14.60
CA ILE A 146 10.18 -8.67 15.61
C ILE A 146 11.61 -8.53 15.03
N PRO A 147 12.64 -8.11 15.79
CA PRO A 147 14.00 -8.02 15.25
C PRO A 147 14.45 -9.38 14.75
N LYS A 148 15.23 -9.41 13.66
CA LYS A 148 15.70 -10.64 13.03
C LYS A 148 16.36 -11.60 14.03
N GLU A 149 17.20 -11.09 14.93
CA GLU A 149 17.90 -11.92 15.91
C GLU A 149 16.96 -12.55 16.96
N GLY A 150 15.74 -12.01 17.09
CA GLY A 150 14.73 -12.45 18.06
C GLY A 150 13.60 -13.29 17.49
N LEU A 151 13.56 -13.53 16.17
CA LEU A 151 12.43 -14.21 15.53
C LEU A 151 12.23 -15.65 16.03
N GLU A 152 13.32 -16.41 16.14
CA GLU A 152 13.29 -17.79 16.63
C GLU A 152 12.84 -17.84 18.11
N GLU A 153 13.39 -16.94 18.94
CA GLU A 153 13.00 -16.83 20.34
C GLU A 153 11.51 -16.45 20.47
N PHE A 154 11.03 -15.48 19.71
CA PHE A 154 9.63 -15.05 19.76
C PHE A 154 8.67 -16.18 19.36
N THR A 155 8.99 -16.89 18.28
CA THR A 155 8.14 -17.97 17.75
C THR A 155 8.08 -19.16 18.70
N SER A 156 9.19 -19.52 19.35
CA SER A 156 9.25 -20.64 20.31
C SER A 156 8.49 -20.39 21.61
N LYS A 157 8.23 -19.13 21.98
CA LYS A 157 7.53 -18.77 23.22
C LYS A 157 6.01 -18.90 23.16
N GLU A 158 5.41 -19.12 21.99
CA GLU A 158 3.95 -19.07 21.81
C GLU A 158 3.28 -17.80 22.35
N ILE A 159 4.01 -16.67 22.37
CA ILE A 159 3.50 -15.38 22.86
C ILE A 159 2.31 -14.89 22.02
N SER A 160 2.23 -15.34 20.77
CA SER A 160 1.13 -15.14 19.84
C SER A 160 0.51 -16.49 19.47
N LYS A 161 -0.50 -16.94 20.23
CA LYS A 161 -1.18 -18.23 20.03
C LYS A 161 -2.20 -18.25 18.89
N ASN A 162 -2.66 -17.09 18.42
CA ASN A 162 -3.69 -17.03 17.39
C ASN A 162 -3.07 -17.34 16.01
N PRO A 163 -3.56 -18.38 15.29
CA PRO A 163 -2.95 -18.82 14.02
C PRO A 163 -3.12 -17.82 12.87
N SER A 164 -4.02 -16.85 12.99
CA SER A 164 -4.22 -15.79 11.97
C SER A 164 -3.20 -14.64 12.08
N ASN A 165 -2.45 -14.57 13.18
CA ASN A 165 -1.36 -13.62 13.31
C ASN A 165 -0.17 -14.04 12.43
N ARG A 166 0.49 -13.06 11.83
CA ARG A 166 1.66 -13.22 10.98
C ARG A 166 2.84 -12.54 11.66
N VAL A 167 3.92 -13.28 11.87
CA VAL A 167 5.14 -12.75 12.47
C VAL A 167 6.14 -12.49 11.36
N HIS A 168 6.64 -11.26 11.31
CA HIS A 168 7.59 -10.78 10.33
C HIS A 168 8.88 -10.38 11.04
N GLU A 169 10.02 -10.63 10.42
CA GLU A 169 11.25 -9.98 10.83
C GLU A 169 11.23 -8.50 10.38
N TRP A 170 11.51 -7.55 11.26
CA TRP A 170 11.96 -6.22 10.86
C TRP A 170 13.48 -6.14 11.14
N GLY A 171 14.22 -5.63 10.15
CA GLY A 171 15.68 -5.87 10.05
C GLY A 171 16.08 -6.29 8.65
N ASN A 172 15.14 -6.91 7.93
CA ASN A 172 15.11 -6.90 6.48
C ASN A 172 14.15 -5.78 6.03
N PRO A 173 14.50 -4.96 5.02
CA PRO A 173 13.63 -3.90 4.54
C PRO A 173 12.30 -4.51 4.06
N GLU A 174 11.17 -3.83 4.34
CA GLU A 174 9.94 -4.04 3.56
C GLU A 174 10.35 -4.11 2.09
N PRO A 175 9.85 -5.08 1.29
CA PRO A 175 10.16 -5.16 -0.13
C PRO A 175 10.00 -3.79 -0.74
N GLN A 176 11.13 -3.16 -1.07
CA GLN A 176 11.12 -1.86 -1.71
C GLN A 176 10.60 -2.10 -3.10
N LEU A 177 9.60 -1.33 -3.49
CA LEU A 177 9.18 -1.38 -4.88
C LEU A 177 10.25 -0.66 -5.69
N ASN A 178 11.01 -1.43 -6.48
CA ASN A 178 11.98 -0.84 -7.39
C ASN A 178 11.24 -0.17 -8.55
N ILE A 179 10.98 1.14 -8.42
CA ILE A 179 10.47 1.97 -9.51
C ILE A 179 11.63 2.25 -10.47
N VAL A 180 11.59 1.67 -11.66
CA VAL A 180 12.67 1.77 -12.65
C VAL A 180 12.78 3.18 -13.22
N ASP A 181 11.65 3.83 -13.53
CA ASP A 181 11.65 5.17 -14.12
C ASP A 181 12.05 6.25 -13.10
N PRO A 182 13.10 7.06 -13.37
CA PRO A 182 13.58 8.08 -12.43
C PRO A 182 12.53 9.15 -12.11
N TYR A 183 11.72 9.57 -13.08
CA TYR A 183 10.70 10.58 -12.87
C TYR A 183 9.56 10.02 -12.01
N ALA A 184 9.11 8.79 -12.29
CA ALA A 184 8.11 8.12 -11.46
C ALA A 184 8.60 7.96 -10.02
N ARG A 185 9.85 7.51 -9.85
CA ARG A 185 10.49 7.36 -8.54
C ARG A 185 10.51 8.67 -7.78
N GLN A 186 11.05 9.73 -8.37
CA GLN A 186 11.12 11.05 -7.74
C GLN A 186 9.73 11.61 -7.40
N THR A 187 8.76 11.40 -8.28
CA THR A 187 7.38 11.85 -8.07
C THR A 187 6.76 11.17 -6.86
N LEU A 188 6.92 9.85 -6.74
CA LEU A 188 6.37 9.09 -5.63
C LEU A 188 7.14 9.35 -4.34
N GLU A 189 8.47 9.42 -4.38
CA GLU A 189 9.29 9.83 -3.23
C GLU A 189 8.85 11.21 -2.70
N ARG A 190 8.58 12.18 -3.58
CA ARG A 190 8.05 13.48 -3.16
C ARG A 190 6.67 13.37 -2.50
N LEU A 191 5.78 12.52 -3.02
CA LEU A 191 4.44 12.34 -2.47
C LEU A 191 4.45 11.61 -1.11
N TYR A 192 5.45 10.77 -0.87
CA TYR A 192 5.58 9.95 0.34
C TYR A 192 6.78 10.31 1.19
N ASN A 193 7.30 11.54 1.09
CA ASN A 193 8.42 12.05 1.89
C ASN A 193 9.64 11.12 1.92
N GLY A 194 10.02 10.59 0.75
CA GLY A 194 11.14 9.67 0.55
C GLY A 194 10.84 8.20 0.85
N LYS A 195 9.61 7.85 1.24
CA LYS A 195 9.24 6.50 1.69
C LYS A 195 8.54 5.73 0.56
N MET A 196 9.21 4.77 -0.08
CA MET A 196 8.65 3.99 -1.21
C MET A 196 8.59 2.49 -0.97
N SER A 197 7.80 2.09 0.02
CA SER A 197 7.52 0.68 0.29
C SER A 197 6.23 0.18 -0.35
N MET A 198 6.08 -1.15 -0.44
CA MET A 198 4.81 -1.76 -0.88
C MET A 198 3.62 -1.31 -0.04
N ALA A 199 3.79 -1.10 1.27
CA ALA A 199 2.71 -0.58 2.12
C ALA A 199 2.24 0.81 1.66
N ASN A 200 3.17 1.69 1.30
CA ASN A 200 2.82 3.02 0.78
C ASN A 200 2.12 2.95 -0.57
N VAL A 201 2.56 2.06 -1.47
CA VAL A 201 1.90 1.81 -2.76
C VAL A 201 0.47 1.29 -2.58
N LEU A 202 0.25 0.41 -1.60
CA LEU A 202 -1.08 -0.12 -1.29
C LEU A 202 -2.01 0.91 -0.63
N ARG A 203 -1.48 1.99 -0.04
CA ARG A 203 -2.30 3.10 0.48
C ARG A 203 -2.86 4.00 -0.62
N ILE A 204 -2.36 3.87 -1.85
CA ILE A 204 -2.77 4.72 -2.97
C ILE A 204 -4.10 4.22 -3.52
N THR A 205 -5.14 5.03 -3.35
CA THR A 205 -6.49 4.71 -3.83
C THR A 205 -6.90 5.49 -5.07
N THR A 206 -6.16 6.55 -5.41
CA THR A 206 -6.45 7.41 -6.58
C THR A 206 -5.16 7.91 -7.23
N LEU A 207 -5.12 7.97 -8.56
CA LEU A 207 -4.02 8.54 -9.34
C LEU A 207 -4.54 9.68 -10.22
N ASN A 208 -4.46 10.92 -9.71
CA ASN A 208 -5.01 12.10 -10.37
C ASN A 208 -3.89 13.05 -10.80
N SER A 209 -3.62 13.12 -12.10
CA SER A 209 -2.51 13.87 -12.69
C SER A 209 -1.13 13.52 -12.10
N THR A 210 -1.01 12.36 -11.45
CA THR A 210 0.15 11.99 -10.63
C THR A 210 1.44 11.94 -11.45
N PHE A 211 1.41 11.36 -12.65
CA PHE A 211 2.59 11.15 -13.47
C PHE A 211 2.60 11.98 -14.75
N SER A 212 1.80 13.06 -14.79
CA SER A 212 1.62 13.93 -15.96
C SER A 212 2.91 14.69 -16.33
N SER A 213 3.82 14.07 -17.07
CA SER A 213 5.08 14.68 -17.49
C SER A 213 5.68 14.02 -18.74
N PRO A 214 6.32 14.80 -19.62
CA PRO A 214 7.10 14.25 -20.73
C PRO A 214 8.37 13.51 -20.27
N GLN A 215 8.76 13.61 -18.99
CA GLN A 215 9.95 12.91 -18.48
C GLN A 215 9.70 11.43 -18.18
N LEU A 216 8.45 11.03 -18.00
CA LEU A 216 8.07 9.64 -17.76
C LEU A 216 8.27 8.82 -19.05
N ARG A 217 9.03 7.72 -18.96
CA ARG A 217 9.37 6.85 -20.09
C ARG A 217 8.82 5.43 -19.95
N THR A 218 8.75 4.91 -18.74
CA THR A 218 8.19 3.59 -18.43
C THR A 218 7.46 3.61 -17.09
N PHE A 219 6.46 2.74 -16.90
CA PHE A 219 5.80 2.56 -15.62
C PHE A 219 5.04 1.22 -15.50
N GLU A 220 5.69 0.12 -15.84
CA GLU A 220 5.10 -1.23 -15.70
C GLU A 220 4.70 -1.55 -14.25
N GLU A 221 5.30 -0.86 -13.28
CA GLU A 221 5.04 -1.00 -11.86
C GLU A 221 3.63 -0.57 -11.45
N LEU A 222 2.83 0.07 -12.33
CA LEU A 222 1.43 0.37 -12.05
C LEU A 222 0.63 -0.87 -11.60
N LYS A 223 1.01 -2.07 -12.06
CA LYS A 223 0.39 -3.35 -11.63
C LYS A 223 0.42 -3.60 -10.13
N TYR A 224 1.34 -2.99 -9.39
CA TYR A 224 1.47 -3.12 -7.94
C TYR A 224 0.54 -2.17 -7.16
N PHE A 225 -0.10 -1.21 -7.82
CA PHE A 225 -0.99 -0.21 -7.21
C PHE A 225 -2.41 -0.78 -7.06
N THR A 226 -2.52 -1.96 -6.43
CA THR A 226 -3.71 -2.81 -6.47
C THR A 226 -4.94 -2.20 -5.83
N ASN A 227 -4.77 -1.21 -4.94
CA ASN A 227 -5.87 -0.50 -4.28
C ASN A 227 -6.34 0.77 -5.01
N VAL A 228 -5.73 1.12 -6.15
CA VAL A 228 -6.21 2.24 -6.97
C VAL A 228 -7.59 1.93 -7.52
N THR A 229 -8.52 2.86 -7.29
CA THR A 229 -9.93 2.78 -7.71
C THR A 229 -10.27 3.81 -8.78
N SER A 230 -9.49 4.88 -8.92
CA SER A 230 -9.75 5.95 -9.88
C SER A 230 -8.45 6.48 -10.48
N MET A 231 -8.48 6.70 -11.80
CA MET A 231 -7.40 7.28 -12.57
C MET A 231 -7.93 8.48 -13.37
N TYR A 232 -7.37 9.66 -13.15
CA TYR A 232 -7.76 10.90 -13.85
C TYR A 232 -6.52 11.59 -14.41
N ARG A 233 -6.44 11.77 -15.74
CA ARG A 233 -5.29 12.41 -16.41
C ARG A 233 -3.92 11.87 -15.97
N THR A 234 -3.87 10.59 -15.57
CA THR A 234 -2.72 10.03 -14.84
C THR A 234 -1.44 10.11 -15.65
N PHE A 235 -1.52 9.86 -16.97
CA PHE A 235 -0.40 9.89 -17.91
C PHE A 235 -0.61 10.93 -19.03
N SER A 236 -1.05 12.15 -18.67
CA SER A 236 -1.53 13.15 -19.64
C SER A 236 -0.90 14.55 -19.51
N PRO A 237 -0.06 15.00 -20.45
CA PRO A 237 0.55 14.27 -21.56
C PRO A 237 1.86 13.58 -21.13
N CYS A 238 2.02 12.30 -21.46
CA CYS A 238 3.26 11.54 -21.25
C CYS A 238 3.85 11.11 -22.59
N ILE A 239 4.35 12.08 -23.35
CA ILE A 239 4.78 11.91 -24.75
C ILE A 239 5.95 10.95 -24.98
N ASN A 240 6.64 10.54 -23.92
CA ASN A 240 7.76 9.59 -23.97
C ASN A 240 7.44 8.26 -23.28
N LEU A 241 6.24 8.09 -22.69
CA LEU A 241 5.84 6.86 -22.02
C LEU A 241 5.56 5.77 -23.05
N GLY A 242 6.46 4.79 -23.13
CA GLY A 242 6.37 3.64 -24.03
C GLY A 242 6.17 2.31 -23.30
N GLY A 243 6.26 1.21 -24.03
CA GLY A 243 6.10 -0.14 -23.49
C GLY A 243 4.63 -0.48 -23.23
N THR A 244 4.36 -1.19 -22.13
CA THR A 244 3.03 -1.67 -21.77
C THR A 244 2.60 -1.21 -20.39
N ILE A 245 1.29 -1.06 -20.19
CA ILE A 245 0.70 -0.71 -18.91
C ILE A 245 -0.40 -1.71 -18.54
N THR A 246 -0.33 -2.23 -17.32
CA THR A 246 -1.42 -3.00 -16.70
C THR A 246 -2.16 -2.13 -15.69
N VAL A 247 -3.43 -1.85 -15.97
CA VAL A 247 -4.37 -1.16 -15.09
C VAL A 247 -4.96 -2.15 -14.07
N PRO A 248 -4.81 -1.89 -12.75
CA PRO A 248 -5.20 -2.84 -11.69
C PRO A 248 -6.68 -3.19 -11.64
N ALA A 249 -6.98 -4.38 -11.12
CA ALA A 249 -8.34 -4.94 -11.10
C ALA A 249 -9.37 -4.15 -10.28
N ARG A 250 -8.93 -3.33 -9.30
CA ARG A 250 -9.83 -2.52 -8.46
C ARG A 250 -10.22 -1.18 -9.07
N VAL A 251 -9.65 -0.81 -10.23
CA VAL A 251 -9.97 0.44 -10.90
C VAL A 251 -11.44 0.42 -11.33
N LYS A 252 -12.21 1.41 -10.86
CA LYS A 252 -13.62 1.62 -11.19
C LYS A 252 -13.82 2.74 -12.20
N SER A 253 -12.86 3.65 -12.34
CA SER A 253 -12.96 4.82 -13.21
C SER A 253 -11.63 5.13 -13.89
N VAL A 254 -11.66 5.19 -15.23
CA VAL A 254 -10.56 5.65 -16.09
C VAL A 254 -11.04 6.91 -16.81
N SER A 255 -10.72 8.06 -16.25
CA SER A 255 -11.32 9.32 -16.66
C SER A 255 -10.63 9.96 -17.87
N VAL A 256 -11.05 11.19 -18.20
CA VAL A 256 -10.71 11.91 -19.43
C VAL A 256 -9.20 11.94 -19.64
N VAL A 257 -8.78 11.71 -20.88
CA VAL A 257 -7.40 11.79 -21.35
C VAL A 257 -6.38 10.99 -20.51
N CYS A 258 -6.78 9.92 -19.80
CA CYS A 258 -5.91 9.20 -18.87
C CYS A 258 -4.55 8.75 -19.48
N PHE A 259 -4.54 8.34 -20.74
CA PHE A 259 -3.35 7.87 -21.49
C PHE A 259 -3.01 8.79 -22.68
N PHE A 260 -3.35 10.07 -22.62
CA PHE A 260 -3.26 10.97 -23.77
C PHE A 260 -1.83 11.20 -24.29
N GLN A 261 -1.69 11.06 -25.61
CA GLN A 261 -0.43 11.26 -26.36
C GLN A 261 0.75 10.39 -25.87
N THR A 262 0.48 9.19 -25.36
CA THR A 262 1.56 8.27 -24.98
C THR A 262 2.16 7.55 -26.19
N GLN A 263 3.33 6.92 -25.99
CA GLN A 263 4.00 6.03 -26.96
C GLN A 263 3.76 4.55 -26.61
N LEU A 264 2.77 4.25 -25.77
CA LEU A 264 2.44 2.89 -25.32
C LEU A 264 2.11 2.00 -26.53
N GLU A 265 2.60 0.77 -26.48
CA GLU A 265 2.28 -0.29 -27.46
C GLU A 265 1.09 -1.13 -27.00
N GLY A 266 0.87 -1.22 -25.69
CA GLY A 266 -0.17 -2.06 -25.10
C GLY A 266 -0.73 -1.53 -23.79
N ILE A 267 -2.04 -1.67 -23.63
CA ILE A 267 -2.73 -1.37 -22.36
C ILE A 267 -3.61 -2.56 -21.98
N GLU A 268 -3.46 -3.06 -20.76
CA GLU A 268 -4.27 -4.14 -20.22
C GLU A 268 -5.12 -3.66 -19.04
N PHE A 269 -6.42 -3.82 -19.13
CA PHE A 269 -7.38 -3.52 -18.06
C PHE A 269 -7.81 -4.83 -17.39
N LEU A 270 -7.37 -5.04 -16.14
CA LEU A 270 -7.75 -6.21 -15.34
C LEU A 270 -9.15 -6.08 -14.70
N ALA A 271 -9.69 -4.86 -14.64
CA ALA A 271 -10.96 -4.57 -13.97
C ALA A 271 -12.17 -5.19 -14.70
N GLN A 272 -13.12 -5.71 -13.92
CA GLN A 272 -14.35 -6.35 -14.41
C GLN A 272 -15.55 -5.39 -14.54
N ASP A 273 -15.51 -4.22 -13.87
CA ASP A 273 -16.67 -3.35 -13.74
C ASP A 273 -16.27 -1.86 -13.72
N PHE A 274 -15.29 -1.50 -14.55
CA PHE A 274 -14.85 -0.11 -14.66
C PHE A 274 -15.69 0.69 -15.65
N LYS A 275 -15.67 2.01 -15.45
CA LYS A 275 -16.20 3.00 -16.40
C LYS A 275 -15.06 3.82 -16.99
N TRP A 276 -15.25 4.33 -18.20
CA TRP A 276 -14.26 5.16 -18.88
C TRP A 276 -14.86 6.47 -19.38
N SER A 277 -14.05 7.50 -19.50
CA SER A 277 -14.45 8.80 -20.07
C SER A 277 -13.83 9.02 -21.45
N ALA A 278 -14.47 9.87 -22.24
CA ALA A 278 -14.07 10.23 -23.58
C ALA A 278 -12.58 10.58 -23.65
N MET A 279 -11.96 10.23 -24.78
CA MET A 279 -10.57 10.53 -25.09
C MET A 279 -9.55 9.84 -24.16
N CYS A 280 -9.93 8.79 -23.40
CA CYS A 280 -9.02 8.12 -22.46
C CYS A 280 -7.74 7.58 -23.12
N ILE A 281 -7.80 7.15 -24.39
CA ILE A 281 -6.66 6.67 -25.21
C ILE A 281 -6.38 7.57 -26.43
N ARG A 282 -6.75 8.86 -26.35
CA ARG A 282 -6.58 9.79 -27.46
C ARG A 282 -5.12 9.96 -27.87
N GLN A 283 -4.87 9.99 -29.18
CA GLN A 283 -3.57 10.20 -29.81
C GLN A 283 -2.47 9.20 -29.38
N CYS A 284 -2.86 7.96 -29.02
CA CYS A 284 -1.95 6.86 -28.73
C CYS A 284 -1.55 6.14 -30.04
N LYS A 285 -0.75 6.79 -30.87
CA LYS A 285 -0.47 6.33 -32.25
C LYS A 285 0.28 5.00 -32.35
N ASN A 286 1.07 4.65 -31.34
CA ASN A 286 1.87 3.41 -31.34
C ASN A 286 1.14 2.22 -30.74
N LEU A 287 -0.10 2.41 -30.28
CA LEU A 287 -0.85 1.34 -29.66
C LEU A 287 -1.07 0.23 -30.68
N ARG A 288 -0.71 -1.01 -30.32
CA ARG A 288 -0.89 -2.22 -31.13
C ARG A 288 -2.05 -3.05 -30.59
N TRP A 289 -2.27 -2.98 -29.27
CA TRP A 289 -3.33 -3.74 -28.63
C TRP A 289 -3.88 -3.07 -27.37
N VAL A 290 -5.14 -3.37 -27.06
CA VAL A 290 -5.73 -3.18 -25.74
C VAL A 290 -6.33 -4.50 -25.31
N LYS A 291 -6.11 -4.89 -24.06
CA LYS A 291 -6.80 -6.02 -23.43
C LYS A 291 -7.80 -5.49 -22.43
N ILE A 292 -9.04 -5.96 -22.48
CA ILE A 292 -10.04 -5.70 -21.46
C ILE A 292 -10.53 -7.04 -20.94
N HIS A 293 -10.33 -7.32 -19.65
CA HIS A 293 -10.74 -8.58 -19.03
C HIS A 293 -12.23 -8.61 -18.67
N SER A 294 -12.91 -7.46 -18.69
CA SER A 294 -14.34 -7.33 -18.39
C SER A 294 -15.20 -8.17 -19.35
N VAL A 295 -16.07 -9.01 -18.79
CA VAL A 295 -17.05 -9.80 -19.55
C VAL A 295 -18.12 -8.92 -20.19
N GLU A 296 -18.55 -7.86 -19.48
CA GLU A 296 -19.48 -6.88 -20.03
C GLU A 296 -18.72 -5.67 -20.60
N PRO A 297 -19.13 -5.10 -21.74
CA PRO A 297 -18.53 -3.88 -22.27
C PRO A 297 -18.53 -2.75 -21.21
N PRO A 298 -17.36 -2.18 -20.86
CA PRO A 298 -17.25 -1.08 -19.91
C PRO A 298 -18.09 0.12 -20.33
N GLN A 299 -18.90 0.63 -19.40
CA GLN A 299 -19.82 1.72 -19.70
C GLN A 299 -19.11 3.07 -19.66
N LYS A 300 -19.50 3.96 -20.57
CA LYS A 300 -18.97 5.31 -20.64
C LYS A 300 -19.55 6.20 -19.53
N ILE A 301 -18.70 7.03 -18.93
CA ILE A 301 -19.08 8.01 -17.89
C ILE A 301 -19.84 9.19 -18.52
N ASP A 302 -19.40 9.65 -19.69
CA ASP A 302 -19.94 10.85 -20.32
C ASP A 302 -21.19 10.57 -21.16
N THR A 303 -22.01 11.60 -21.33
CA THR A 303 -23.22 11.57 -22.16
C THR A 303 -22.96 11.84 -23.66
N ASN A 304 -21.71 12.16 -24.04
CA ASN A 304 -21.38 12.44 -25.43
C ASN A 304 -21.24 11.15 -26.27
N GLN A 305 -21.39 11.27 -27.60
CA GLN A 305 -21.44 10.13 -28.51
C GLN A 305 -20.06 9.59 -28.96
N LEU A 306 -18.96 10.12 -28.42
CA LEU A 306 -17.62 9.70 -28.83
C LEU A 306 -17.38 8.23 -28.52
N LYS A 307 -16.84 7.48 -29.48
CA LYS A 307 -16.50 6.05 -29.30
C LYS A 307 -15.21 5.90 -28.49
N PHE A 308 -14.91 4.67 -28.06
CA PHE A 308 -13.78 4.37 -27.17
C PHE A 308 -12.43 4.87 -27.70
N ASP A 309 -12.16 4.68 -29.00
CA ASP A 309 -10.90 5.05 -29.66
C ASP A 309 -10.97 6.35 -30.46
N PHE A 310 -11.88 7.25 -30.10
CA PHE A 310 -12.01 8.54 -30.77
C PHE A 310 -10.67 9.32 -30.77
N ASP A 311 -10.25 9.75 -31.97
CA ASP A 311 -8.99 10.47 -32.20
C ASP A 311 -7.75 9.72 -31.68
N ILE A 312 -7.73 8.38 -31.77
CA ILE A 312 -6.56 7.58 -31.38
C ILE A 312 -5.34 7.81 -32.32
N GLY A 313 -5.59 8.12 -33.59
CA GLY A 313 -4.54 8.39 -34.58
C GLY A 313 -3.84 7.14 -35.15
N ASN A 314 -4.37 5.95 -34.89
CA ASN A 314 -4.00 4.67 -35.51
C ASN A 314 -5.23 3.75 -35.58
N ASP A 315 -5.50 3.14 -36.73
CA ASP A 315 -6.63 2.24 -36.97
C ASP A 315 -6.23 0.75 -37.07
N THR A 316 -4.96 0.41 -36.86
CA THR A 316 -4.46 -0.96 -37.02
C THR A 316 -4.46 -1.81 -35.73
N TRP A 317 -4.65 -1.16 -34.58
CA TRP A 317 -4.60 -1.81 -33.26
C TRP A 317 -5.81 -2.73 -33.03
N LYS A 318 -5.66 -3.71 -32.13
CA LYS A 318 -6.70 -4.70 -31.83
C LYS A 318 -7.18 -4.61 -30.39
N LEU A 319 -8.48 -4.73 -30.17
CA LEU A 319 -9.09 -4.89 -28.85
C LEU A 319 -9.28 -6.38 -28.57
N TYR A 320 -8.66 -6.88 -27.51
CA TYR A 320 -8.80 -8.25 -27.04
C TYR A 320 -9.70 -8.30 -25.81
N VAL A 321 -10.74 -9.13 -25.86
CA VAL A 321 -11.76 -9.30 -24.81
C VAL A 321 -12.00 -10.78 -24.52
N PRO A 322 -12.62 -11.19 -23.39
CA PRO A 322 -12.90 -12.60 -23.15
C PRO A 322 -13.63 -13.21 -24.33
N ASP A 323 -13.25 -14.43 -24.72
CA ASP A 323 -13.74 -15.10 -25.94
C ASP A 323 -15.26 -15.09 -26.05
N ALA A 324 -15.96 -15.38 -24.94
CA ALA A 324 -17.42 -15.38 -24.86
C ALA A 324 -18.07 -13.99 -24.96
N SER A 325 -17.28 -12.91 -24.97
CA SER A 325 -17.75 -11.52 -24.94
C SER A 325 -17.55 -10.78 -26.27
N VAL A 326 -16.88 -11.38 -27.26
CA VAL A 326 -16.56 -10.72 -28.55
C VAL A 326 -17.81 -10.09 -29.18
N GLU A 327 -18.90 -10.85 -29.31
CA GLU A 327 -20.14 -10.36 -29.92
C GLU A 327 -20.83 -9.26 -29.07
N LYS A 328 -20.70 -9.31 -27.74
CA LYS A 328 -21.19 -8.24 -26.86
C LYS A 328 -20.47 -6.93 -27.12
N TYR A 329 -19.14 -6.98 -27.26
CA TYR A 329 -18.35 -5.79 -27.58
C TYR A 329 -18.60 -5.29 -29.01
N LYS A 330 -18.76 -6.19 -30.00
CA LYS A 330 -19.09 -5.81 -31.38
C LYS A 330 -20.45 -5.11 -31.49
N SER A 331 -21.41 -5.51 -30.65
CA SER A 331 -22.76 -4.93 -30.61
C SER A 331 -22.87 -3.68 -29.70
N ASP A 332 -21.92 -3.45 -28.78
CA ASP A 332 -21.95 -2.30 -27.88
C ASP A 332 -21.74 -0.98 -28.64
N ASN A 333 -22.61 0.01 -28.38
CA ASN A 333 -22.56 1.29 -29.07
C ASN A 333 -21.21 2.00 -28.92
N ASN A 334 -20.45 1.82 -27.84
CA ASN A 334 -19.19 2.51 -27.65
C ASN A 334 -17.99 1.86 -28.32
N PHE A 335 -18.08 0.56 -28.62
CA PHE A 335 -17.00 -0.25 -29.18
C PHE A 335 -17.29 -0.74 -30.61
N SER A 336 -18.53 -0.66 -31.09
CA SER A 336 -18.95 -1.22 -32.37
C SER A 336 -18.18 -0.70 -33.58
N ASN A 337 -17.62 0.51 -33.50
CA ASN A 337 -16.77 1.09 -34.56
C ASN A 337 -15.43 0.37 -34.74
N LEU A 338 -15.04 -0.49 -33.79
CA LEU A 338 -13.84 -1.31 -33.90
C LEU A 338 -14.03 -2.49 -34.86
N GLY A 339 -15.25 -3.01 -35.02
CA GLY A 339 -15.58 -4.10 -35.93
C GLY A 339 -14.65 -5.31 -35.76
N GLU A 340 -13.98 -5.72 -36.84
CA GLU A 340 -13.05 -6.86 -36.85
C GLU A 340 -11.75 -6.65 -36.06
N ARG A 341 -11.53 -5.43 -35.52
CA ARG A 341 -10.44 -5.18 -34.56
C ARG A 341 -10.74 -5.76 -33.19
N ILE A 342 -11.99 -6.12 -32.89
CA ILE A 342 -12.37 -6.84 -31.66
C ILE A 342 -12.07 -8.33 -31.87
N ARG A 343 -11.16 -8.87 -31.05
CA ARG A 343 -10.64 -10.24 -31.13
C ARG A 343 -10.83 -10.97 -29.80
N PRO A 344 -10.99 -12.30 -29.81
CA PRO A 344 -10.98 -13.09 -28.58
C PRO A 344 -9.60 -13.05 -27.93
N MET A 345 -9.56 -13.05 -26.59
CA MET A 345 -8.32 -13.00 -25.81
C MET A 345 -7.39 -14.18 -26.13
N SER A 346 -7.96 -15.36 -26.43
CA SER A 346 -7.20 -16.55 -26.83
C SER A 346 -6.37 -16.38 -28.11
N GLU A 347 -6.67 -15.40 -28.95
CA GLU A 347 -5.89 -15.10 -30.16
C GLU A 347 -4.69 -14.17 -29.91
N PHE A 348 -4.57 -13.60 -28.69
CA PHE A 348 -3.48 -12.69 -28.37
C PHE A 348 -2.12 -13.41 -28.46
N LYS A 349 -1.20 -12.83 -29.22
CA LYS A 349 0.20 -13.23 -29.31
C LYS A 349 1.05 -11.98 -29.08
N GLU A 350 2.01 -12.09 -28.18
CA GLU A 350 2.89 -10.99 -27.77
C GLU A 350 3.82 -10.53 -28.90
#